data_AF-A0A2M7BD43-F1
#
_entry.id   AF-A0A2M7BD43-F1
#
_cell.length_a   1.000
_cell.length_b   1.000
_cell.length_c   1.000
_cell.angle_alpha   90.00
_cell.angle_beta   90.00
_cell.angle_gamma   90.00
#
_symmetry.space_group_name_H-M   'P 1'
#
loop_
_entity.id
_entity.type
_entity.pdbx_description
1 polymer ?
#
loop_
_entity_poly.entity_id
_entity_poly.type
_entity_poly.pdbx_seq_one_letter_code
_entity_poly.pdbx_strand_id
1 'polypeptide(L)'
;MSHSREQKTELKTLLKKIKKADFAVGLEGGFEETKEGTFLCGYAAVIDKKENFGIGGSSRVLVPERIVAEVKKGKELGEVMDKLRGQKNTKQHDGAVGYFTRNLIPRTKWFETTLICALSHFMKKELYKE
;
A
#
# COMPACT_ATOMS: atom_id res chain seq x y z
N MET A 1 -2.39 -3.11 12.95
CA MET A 1 -2.14 -4.49 13.45
C MET A 1 -3.23 -5.50 13.07
N SER A 2 -4.50 -5.13 12.90
CA SER A 2 -5.54 -6.04 12.36
C SER A 2 -5.29 -6.41 10.89
N HIS A 3 -5.09 -5.41 10.05
CA HIS A 3 -4.89 -5.55 8.60
C HIS A 3 -3.71 -6.46 8.20
N SER A 4 -2.62 -6.49 8.98
CA SER A 4 -1.44 -7.32 8.66
C SER A 4 -1.67 -8.82 8.87
N ARG A 5 -2.52 -9.21 9.83
CA ARG A 5 -2.83 -10.64 10.08
C ARG A 5 -3.78 -11.19 9.03
N GLU A 6 -4.74 -10.38 8.61
CA GLU A 6 -5.69 -10.71 7.54
C GLU A 6 -4.95 -10.87 6.20
N GLN A 7 -4.14 -9.88 5.80
CA GLN A 7 -3.31 -9.97 4.59
C GLN A 7 -2.40 -11.20 4.60
N LYS A 8 -1.77 -11.55 5.73
CA LYS A 8 -0.94 -12.76 5.82
C LYS A 8 -1.74 -14.03 5.46
N THR A 9 -2.99 -14.11 5.94
CA THR A 9 -3.87 -15.27 5.72
C THR A 9 -4.31 -15.37 4.26
N GLU A 10 -4.66 -14.24 3.65
CA GLU A 10 -5.03 -14.14 2.24
C GLU A 10 -3.87 -14.52 1.32
N LEU A 11 -2.68 -13.95 1.56
CA LEU A 11 -1.49 -14.23 0.76
C LEU A 11 -1.04 -15.69 0.90
N LYS A 12 -1.13 -16.27 2.09
CA LYS A 12 -0.88 -17.71 2.31
C LYS A 12 -1.85 -18.57 1.51
N THR A 13 -3.13 -18.19 1.47
CA THR A 13 -4.16 -18.88 0.67
C THR A 13 -3.87 -18.75 -0.82
N LEU A 14 -3.50 -17.56 -1.30
CA LEU A 14 -3.12 -17.31 -2.69
C LEU A 14 -1.90 -18.14 -3.12
N LEU A 15 -0.85 -18.16 -2.29
CA LEU A 15 0.38 -18.90 -2.58
C LEU A 15 0.11 -20.41 -2.72
N LYS A 16 -0.76 -20.97 -1.88
CA LYS A 16 -1.16 -22.39 -1.97
C LYS A 16 -1.94 -22.71 -3.24
N LYS A 17 -2.70 -21.74 -3.79
CA LYS A 17 -3.46 -21.91 -5.04
C LYS A 17 -2.56 -21.91 -6.28
N ILE A 18 -1.46 -21.16 -6.26
CA ILE A 18 -0.54 -21.04 -7.41
C ILE A 18 0.71 -21.91 -7.18
N LYS A 19 0.62 -23.20 -7.56
CA LYS A 19 1.64 -24.23 -7.29
C LYS A 19 3.09 -23.86 -7.64
N LYS A 20 3.31 -22.97 -8.62
CA LYS A 20 4.65 -22.56 -9.08
C LYS A 20 5.15 -21.24 -8.48
N ALA A 21 4.33 -20.47 -7.78
CA ALA A 21 4.74 -19.17 -7.24
C ALA A 21 5.63 -19.34 -6.00
N ASP A 22 6.80 -18.68 -5.97
CA ASP A 22 7.71 -18.69 -4.81
C ASP A 22 7.33 -17.66 -3.74
N PHE A 23 6.65 -16.59 -4.16
CA PHE A 23 6.19 -15.50 -3.31
C PHE A 23 4.75 -15.14 -3.65
N ALA A 24 4.01 -14.67 -2.65
CA ALA A 24 2.78 -13.92 -2.84
C ALA A 24 2.96 -12.52 -2.25
N VAL A 25 2.52 -11.51 -3.00
CA VAL A 25 2.69 -10.09 -2.68
C VAL A 25 1.34 -9.40 -2.66
N GLY A 26 1.05 -8.66 -1.60
CA GLY A 26 -0.09 -7.75 -1.49
C GLY A 26 0.42 -6.31 -1.43
N LEU A 27 -0.22 -5.43 -2.20
CA LEU A 27 0.05 -3.98 -2.20
C LEU A 27 -1.27 -3.26 -1.95
N GLU A 28 -1.33 -2.46 -0.89
CA GLU A 28 -2.54 -1.75 -0.49
C GLU A 28 -2.23 -0.29 -0.18
N GLY A 29 -3.12 0.61 -0.60
CA GLY A 29 -3.12 2.00 -0.16
C GLY A 29 -4.29 2.22 0.79
N GLY A 30 -4.08 2.98 1.86
CA GLY A 30 -5.09 3.22 2.86
C GLY A 30 -4.91 4.55 3.57
N PHE A 31 -5.85 4.87 4.46
CA PHE A 31 -5.76 6.01 5.34
C PHE A 31 -5.36 5.60 6.75
N GLU A 32 -4.45 6.36 7.35
CA GLU A 32 -4.06 6.25 8.75
C GLU A 32 -4.44 7.56 9.45
N GLU A 33 -5.32 7.47 10.45
CA GLU A 33 -5.68 8.61 11.29
C GLU A 33 -4.65 8.80 12.40
N THR A 34 -4.12 10.01 12.52
CA THR A 34 -3.21 10.41 13.59
C THR A 34 -3.70 11.68 14.27
N LYS A 35 -3.00 12.15 15.30
CA LYS A 35 -3.34 13.41 15.99
C LYS A 35 -3.15 14.64 15.09
N GLU A 36 -2.28 14.51 14.09
CA GLU A 36 -1.91 15.56 13.13
C GLU A 36 -2.82 15.57 11.88
N GLY A 37 -3.70 14.57 11.75
CA GLY A 37 -4.68 14.47 10.67
C GLY A 37 -4.71 13.09 10.02
N THR A 38 -5.36 12.98 8.86
CA THR A 38 -5.44 11.72 8.11
C THR A 38 -4.37 11.67 7.04
N PHE A 39 -3.55 10.62 7.08
CA PHE A 39 -2.49 10.39 6.12
C PHE A 39 -2.89 9.32 5.11
N LEU A 40 -2.55 9.54 3.84
CA LEU A 40 -2.49 8.50 2.83
C LEU A 40 -1.18 7.75 2.97
N CYS A 41 -1.26 6.44 3.15
CA CYS A 41 -0.13 5.53 3.30
C CYS A 41 -0.33 4.27 2.45
N GLY A 42 0.77 3.59 2.16
CA GLY A 42 0.83 2.36 1.41
C GLY A 42 1.49 1.28 2.26
N TYR A 43 1.03 0.05 2.09
CA TYR A 43 1.57 -1.14 2.72
C TYR A 43 1.88 -2.18 1.66
N ALA A 44 2.98 -2.89 1.86
CA ALA A 44 3.33 -4.08 1.11
C ALA A 44 3.49 -5.25 2.08
N ALA A 45 2.92 -6.40 1.72
CA ALA A 45 3.09 -7.65 2.43
C ALA A 45 3.63 -8.71 1.46
N VAL A 46 4.62 -9.47 1.90
CA VAL A 46 5.27 -10.52 1.10
C VAL A 46 5.34 -11.78 1.95
N ILE A 47 4.89 -12.91 1.39
CA ILE A 47 5.05 -14.23 2.00
C ILE A 47 5.73 -15.19 1.03
N ASP A 48 6.67 -16.00 1.53
CA ASP A 48 7.30 -17.08 0.74
C ASP A 48 6.69 -18.46 1.05
N LYS A 49 7.12 -19.48 0.29
CA LYS A 49 6.69 -20.88 0.50
C LYS A 49 7.01 -21.45 1.88
N LYS A 50 7.97 -20.86 2.61
CA LYS A 50 8.36 -21.25 3.97
C LYS A 50 7.57 -20.47 5.02
N GLU A 51 6.57 -19.70 4.60
CA GLU A 51 5.73 -18.84 5.43
C GLU A 51 6.47 -17.70 6.14
N ASN A 52 7.69 -17.37 5.70
CA ASN A 52 8.36 -16.14 6.11
C ASN A 52 7.52 -14.95 5.63
N PHE A 53 7.33 -13.96 6.50
CA PHE A 53 6.39 -12.86 6.25
C PHE A 53 7.08 -11.51 6.46
N GLY A 54 7.28 -10.79 5.36
CA GLY A 54 7.77 -9.42 5.37
C GLY A 54 6.64 -8.41 5.20
N ILE A 55 6.70 -7.31 5.93
CA ILE A 55 5.78 -6.18 5.79
C ILE A 55 6.58 -4.88 5.68
N GLY A 56 6.14 -3.99 4.79
CA GLY A 56 6.77 -2.70 4.52
C GLY A 56 5.72 -1.59 4.47
N GLY A 57 6.12 -0.40 4.89
CA GLY A 57 5.31 0.81 4.84
C GLY A 57 5.93 1.86 3.92
N SER A 58 5.08 2.68 3.32
CA SER A 58 5.48 3.76 2.43
C SER A 58 5.75 5.06 3.18
N SER A 59 6.29 6.06 2.47
CA SER A 59 6.14 7.46 2.88
C SER A 59 4.65 7.85 2.93
N ARG A 60 4.30 8.81 3.78
CA ARG A 60 2.90 9.20 4.04
C ARG A 60 2.66 10.63 3.58
N VAL A 61 1.44 10.92 3.13
CA VAL A 61 1.02 12.27 2.70
C VAL A 61 -0.20 12.70 3.49
N LEU A 62 -0.14 13.85 4.14
CA LEU A 62 -1.30 14.44 4.83
C LEU A 62 -2.37 14.79 3.79
N VAL A 63 -3.59 14.28 3.98
CA VAL A 63 -4.69 14.46 3.04
C VAL A 63 -5.58 15.61 3.51
N PRO A 64 -5.94 16.57 2.64
CA PRO A 64 -6.89 17.62 2.97
C PRO A 64 -8.21 17.06 3.51
N GLU A 65 -8.72 17.62 4.60
CA GLU A 65 -9.94 17.13 5.28
C GLU A 65 -11.14 17.01 4.35
N ARG A 66 -11.29 17.91 3.37
CA ARG A 66 -12.37 17.84 2.37
C ARG A 66 -12.34 16.55 1.54
N ILE A 67 -11.16 15.98 1.28
CA ILE A 67 -11.00 14.72 0.55
C ILE A 67 -11.33 13.56 1.48
N VAL A 68 -10.81 13.60 2.71
CA VAL A 68 -11.08 12.61 3.75
C VAL A 68 -12.58 12.48 4.00
N ALA A 69 -13.29 13.62 4.13
CA ALA A 69 -14.73 13.65 4.36
C ALA A 69 -15.53 12.99 3.23
N GLU A 70 -15.11 13.16 1.98
CA GLU A 70 -15.77 12.51 0.85
C GLU A 70 -15.54 10.99 0.83
N VAL A 71 -14.32 10.55 1.16
CA VAL A 71 -14.00 9.12 1.29
C VAL A 71 -14.77 8.49 2.46
N LYS A 72 -14.89 9.20 3.59
CA LYS A 72 -15.70 8.76 4.74
C LYS A 72 -17.20 8.64 4.44
N LYS A 73 -17.69 9.30 3.38
CA LYS A 73 -19.07 9.10 2.86
C LYS A 73 -19.20 7.88 1.94
N GLY A 74 -18.16 7.05 1.84
CA GLY A 74 -18.15 5.83 1.02
C GLY A 74 -17.68 6.03 -0.41
N LYS A 75 -17.20 7.22 -0.79
CA LYS A 75 -16.63 7.42 -2.13
C LYS A 75 -15.23 6.84 -2.22
N GLU A 76 -14.88 6.28 -3.38
CA GLU A 76 -13.51 5.85 -3.58
C GLU A 76 -12.57 7.05 -3.76
N LEU A 77 -11.38 6.99 -3.14
CA LEU A 77 -10.40 8.09 -3.23
C LEU A 77 -10.11 8.50 -4.67
N GLY A 78 -9.95 7.55 -5.60
CA GLY A 78 -9.65 7.92 -6.98
C GLY A 78 -10.80 8.62 -7.70
N GLU A 79 -12.06 8.35 -7.36
CA GLU A 79 -13.20 9.12 -7.89
C GLU A 79 -13.18 10.56 -7.38
N VAL A 80 -12.86 10.73 -6.09
CA VAL A 80 -12.69 12.05 -5.47
C VAL A 80 -11.56 12.82 -6.17
N MET A 81 -10.43 12.16 -6.44
CA MET A 81 -9.29 12.77 -7.14
C MET A 81 -9.59 13.08 -8.60
N ASP A 82 -10.29 12.19 -9.31
CA ASP A 82 -10.73 12.40 -10.70
C ASP A 82 -11.61 13.66 -10.80
N LYS A 83 -12.60 13.78 -9.91
CA LYS A 83 -13.47 14.97 -9.82
C LYS A 83 -12.67 16.24 -9.53
N LEU A 84 -11.69 16.19 -8.63
CA LEU A 84 -10.85 17.35 -8.30
C LEU A 84 -9.94 17.78 -9.44
N ARG A 85 -9.47 16.83 -10.26
CA ARG A 85 -8.56 17.09 -11.39
C ARG A 85 -9.29 17.44 -12.68
N GLY A 86 -10.60 17.21 -12.75
CA GLY A 86 -11.35 17.29 -14.01
C GLY A 86 -10.87 16.25 -15.04
N GLN A 87 -10.28 15.14 -14.57
CA GLN A 87 -9.71 14.06 -15.38
C GLN A 87 -10.37 12.73 -14.99
N LYS A 88 -10.36 11.74 -15.88
CA LYS A 88 -10.77 10.36 -15.57
C LYS A 88 -9.55 9.46 -15.42
N ASN A 89 -9.66 8.42 -14.59
CA ASN A 89 -8.67 7.36 -14.42
C ASN A 89 -7.31 7.82 -13.86
N THR A 90 -7.29 8.82 -12.98
CA THR A 90 -6.04 9.32 -12.37
C THR A 90 -5.31 8.25 -11.54
N LYS A 91 -6.02 7.18 -11.13
CA LYS A 91 -5.45 5.98 -10.50
C LYS A 91 -4.43 5.24 -11.39
N GLN A 92 -4.56 5.34 -12.71
CA GLN A 92 -3.71 4.65 -13.70
C GLN A 92 -2.48 5.47 -14.14
N HIS A 93 -2.45 6.76 -13.79
CA HIS A 93 -1.31 7.63 -14.03
C HIS A 93 -0.48 7.78 -12.74
N ASP A 94 -0.57 8.92 -12.08
CA ASP A 94 0.32 9.28 -10.97
C ASP A 94 -0.19 8.81 -9.59
N GLY A 95 -1.50 8.47 -9.50
CA GLY A 95 -2.19 8.25 -8.24
C GLY A 95 -2.29 9.52 -7.37
N ALA A 96 -2.93 9.39 -6.20
CA ALA A 96 -3.10 10.53 -5.28
C ALA A 96 -1.77 11.05 -4.72
N VAL A 97 -0.81 10.15 -4.43
CA VAL A 97 0.53 10.53 -3.97
C VAL A 97 1.28 11.32 -5.03
N GLY A 98 1.25 10.88 -6.30
CA GLY A 98 1.84 11.62 -7.40
C GLY A 98 1.18 13.00 -7.57
N TYR A 99 -0.14 13.09 -7.43
CA TYR A 99 -0.83 14.38 -7.45
C TYR A 99 -0.34 15.35 -6.36
N PHE A 100 -0.32 14.91 -5.10
CA PHE A 100 0.10 15.77 -3.99
C PHE A 100 1.58 16.18 -4.06
N THR A 101 2.42 15.36 -4.68
CA THR A 101 3.86 15.59 -4.80
C THR A 101 4.27 16.21 -6.14
N ARG A 102 3.33 16.67 -6.96
CA ARG A 102 3.60 17.18 -8.33
C ARG A 102 4.42 16.18 -9.16
N ASN A 103 4.09 14.90 -9.01
CA ASN A 103 4.69 13.73 -9.63
C ASN A 103 6.17 13.48 -9.31
N LEU A 104 6.73 14.12 -8.28
CA LEU A 104 8.08 13.81 -7.80
C LEU A 104 8.14 12.40 -7.16
N ILE A 105 7.01 11.91 -6.65
CA ILE A 105 6.82 10.55 -6.16
C ILE A 105 5.62 9.94 -6.88
N PRO A 106 5.81 9.36 -8.09
CA PRO A 106 4.73 8.66 -8.77
C PRO A 106 4.34 7.39 -8.00
N ARG A 107 3.09 6.94 -8.18
CA ARG A 107 2.54 5.74 -7.53
C ARG A 107 3.43 4.51 -7.69
N THR A 108 4.02 4.31 -8.86
CA THR A 108 4.91 3.17 -9.13
C THR A 108 6.14 3.20 -8.22
N LYS A 109 6.85 4.34 -8.19
CA LYS A 109 8.01 4.56 -7.30
C LYS A 109 7.62 4.42 -5.83
N TRP A 110 6.44 4.92 -5.45
CA TRP A 110 5.94 4.82 -4.08
C TRP A 110 5.73 3.36 -3.64
N PHE A 111 5.09 2.54 -4.48
CA PHE A 111 4.92 1.11 -4.18
C PHE A 111 6.20 0.31 -4.33
N GLU A 112 7.10 0.69 -5.24
CA GLU A 112 8.42 0.07 -5.38
C GLU A 112 9.21 0.19 -4.08
N THR A 113 9.34 1.39 -3.51
CA THR A 113 10.05 1.57 -2.23
C THR A 113 9.35 0.86 -1.08
N THR A 114 8.01 0.86 -1.07
CA THR A 114 7.21 0.14 -0.07
C THR A 114 7.47 -1.38 -0.12
N LEU A 115 7.53 -1.95 -1.32
CA LEU A 115 7.84 -3.36 -1.53
C LEU A 115 9.29 -3.69 -1.16
N ILE A 116 10.25 -2.81 -1.49
CA ILE A 116 11.65 -2.96 -1.05
C ILE A 116 11.71 -3.03 0.48
N CYS A 117 10.98 -2.18 1.19
CA CYS A 117 10.89 -2.25 2.65
C CYS A 117 10.34 -3.60 3.13
N ALA A 118 9.28 -4.13 2.51
CA ALA A 118 8.73 -5.45 2.86
C ALA A 118 9.72 -6.59 2.58
N LEU A 119 10.52 -6.46 1.52
CA LEU A 119 11.53 -7.45 1.14
C LEU A 119 12.76 -7.45 2.07
N SER A 120 12.95 -6.43 2.91
CA SER A 120 14.07 -6.37 3.86
C SER A 120 14.19 -7.63 4.74
N HIS A 121 13.05 -8.18 5.16
CA HIS A 121 12.96 -9.46 5.90
C HIS A 121 13.62 -10.62 5.14
N PHE A 122 13.52 -10.64 3.81
CA PHE A 122 14.09 -11.66 2.94
C PHE A 122 15.52 -11.35 2.47
N MET A 123 15.93 -10.08 2.53
CA MET A 123 17.31 -9.68 2.21
C MET A 123 18.26 -9.87 3.39
N LYS A 124 17.73 -9.80 4.62
CA LYS A 124 18.47 -9.94 5.88
C LYS A 124 17.94 -11.10 6.72
N LYS A 125 17.65 -12.24 6.08
CA LYS A 125 17.00 -13.41 6.72
C LYS A 125 17.68 -13.83 8.02
N GLU A 126 18.99 -13.70 8.09
CA GLU A 126 19.81 -14.00 9.27
C GLU A 126 19.41 -13.20 10.52
N LEU A 127 18.84 -12.00 10.38
CA LEU A 127 18.41 -11.14 11.48
C LEU A 127 16.96 -11.38 11.92
N TYR A 128 16.19 -12.13 11.13
CA TYR A 128 14.76 -12.36 11.36
C TYR A 128 14.41 -13.83 11.58
N LYS A 129 15.42 -14.71 11.66
CA LYS A 129 15.25 -16.07 12.18
C LYS A 129 15.11 -15.98 13.71
N GLU A 130 14.05 -16.58 14.25
CA GLU A 130 14.04 -17.02 15.65
C GLU A 130 14.95 -18.24 15.83
#